data_AF-A0A7R8VWX4-F1
#
_entry.id   AF-A0A7R8VWX4-F1
#
_cell.length_a   1.000
_cell.length_b   1.000
_cell.length_c   1.000
_cell.angle_alpha   90.00
_cell.angle_beta   90.00
_cell.angle_gamma   90.00
#
_symmetry.space_group_name_H-M   'P 1'
#
loop_
_entity.id
_entity.type
_entity.pdbx_description
1 polymer ?
#
loop_
_entity_poly.entity_id
_entity_poly.type
_entity_poly.pdbx_seq_one_letter_code
_entity_poly.pdbx_strand_id
1 'polypeptide(L)'
;MELSVSTKETMWLLYLNVDCHKSAVNCQSAPKKPRGYCSIAHLMSLFFLSTGGWSFGTQKFKVMSATRYSRQTFIYSAIPFLRDRNFDGLDLDWEYPKGSDDKKNFVLLLKELREAFEAEAQEVKKARLLLTAAVPVGPDNVRGGYDVPAVASYLDFINLMAYDFHGKWERETGHNAPLYAPSTDSEWRKQLSVDHAANMWVKMGAPKDKLVIGMPTYGRTFTLSNPEVFRVNAPASGGGKAGDYTKEGGFLAYYEVRLSLSLVVCYMGHGSLEPPGIVTTDIL
;
A
#
# COMPACT_ATOMS: atom_id res chain seq x y z
N MET A 1 17.39 20.59 2.07
CA MET A 1 16.21 20.07 1.34
C MET A 1 15.08 20.09 2.36
N GLU A 2 14.17 21.07 2.29
CA GLU A 2 13.02 21.11 3.20
C GLU A 2 12.10 19.94 2.89
N LEU A 3 11.94 19.05 3.87
CA LEU A 3 10.93 18.01 3.87
C LEU A 3 9.57 18.69 4.10
N SER A 4 8.96 19.16 3.01
CA SER A 4 7.56 19.59 2.98
C SER A 4 6.68 18.35 3.13
N VAL A 5 6.09 18.16 4.31
CA VAL A 5 5.00 17.19 4.52
C VAL A 5 3.76 17.73 3.80
N SER A 6 3.41 17.13 2.66
CA SER A 6 2.15 17.44 1.98
C SER A 6 1.02 16.70 2.70
N THR A 7 0.06 17.45 3.24
CA THR A 7 -1.14 16.92 3.93
C THR A 7 -2.13 16.19 3.01
N LYS A 8 -1.73 15.89 1.76
CA LYS A 8 -2.48 15.06 0.80
C LYS A 8 -1.87 13.67 0.58
N GLU A 9 -0.78 13.35 1.29
CA GLU A 9 -0.12 12.06 1.17
C GLU A 9 -0.75 11.07 2.15
N THR A 10 -1.15 9.92 1.62
CA THR A 10 -1.79 8.81 2.33
C THR A 10 -0.88 8.36 3.47
N MET A 11 -1.11 8.87 4.67
CA MET A 11 -0.46 8.39 5.89
C MET A 11 -0.99 6.98 6.17
N TRP A 12 -0.25 5.97 5.71
CA TRP A 12 -0.49 4.58 6.07
C TRP A 12 -0.05 4.39 7.53
N LEU A 13 -1.00 4.45 8.46
CA LEU A 13 -0.79 3.86 9.77
C LEU A 13 -0.87 2.34 9.61
N LEU A 14 0.27 1.69 9.37
CA LEU A 14 0.36 0.23 9.47
C LEU A 14 0.22 -0.15 10.96
N TYR A 15 -0.98 -0.57 11.37
CA TYR A 15 -1.15 -1.33 12.61
C TYR A 15 -0.64 -2.75 12.38
N LEU A 16 0.65 -2.98 12.57
CA LEU A 16 1.18 -4.34 12.70
C LEU A 16 0.98 -4.80 14.14
N ASN A 17 -0.11 -5.51 14.38
CA ASN A 17 -0.29 -6.25 15.63
C ASN A 17 0.58 -7.52 15.52
N VAL A 18 1.83 -7.44 15.97
CA VAL A 18 2.70 -8.62 16.03
C VAL A 18 2.25 -9.46 17.22
N ASP A 19 1.32 -10.38 16.99
CA ASP A 19 0.90 -11.34 18.02
C ASP A 19 2.08 -12.23 18.42
N CYS A 20 2.48 -12.09 19.69
CA CYS A 20 3.54 -12.86 20.31
C CYS A 20 3.05 -14.29 20.59
N HIS A 21 3.11 -15.16 19.58
CA HIS A 21 2.92 -16.60 19.80
C HIS A 21 4.15 -17.19 20.52
N LYS A 22 4.11 -17.22 21.85
CA LYS A 22 4.91 -18.15 22.67
C LYS A 22 3.99 -18.96 23.57
N SER A 23 3.80 -20.22 23.15
CA SER A 23 3.61 -21.41 23.99
C SER A 23 2.61 -21.31 25.15
N ALA A 24 1.34 -21.58 24.89
CA ALA A 24 0.41 -22.03 25.92
C ALA A 24 0.76 -23.48 26.31
N VAL A 25 1.61 -23.63 27.33
CA VAL A 25 1.79 -24.92 28.02
C VAL A 25 0.54 -25.17 28.86
N ASN A 26 -0.03 -26.35 28.64
CA ASN A 26 -1.20 -26.89 29.31
C ASN A 26 -1.03 -26.88 30.85
N CYS A 27 -1.87 -26.13 31.58
CA CYS A 27 -1.89 -26.13 33.04
C CYS A 27 -3.35 -26.18 33.54
N GLN A 28 -3.89 -27.39 33.67
CA GLN A 28 -5.05 -27.64 34.53
C GLN A 28 -4.63 -28.48 35.74
N SER A 29 -4.94 -27.94 36.93
CA SER A 29 -5.07 -28.58 38.25
C SER A 29 -3.81 -28.85 39.11
N ALA A 30 -3.51 -27.94 40.05
CA ALA A 30 -3.05 -28.18 41.45
C ALA A 30 -2.52 -26.89 42.14
N PRO A 31 -2.53 -26.76 43.50
CA PRO A 31 -3.00 -25.52 44.16
C PRO A 31 -1.96 -24.64 44.92
N LYS A 32 -2.35 -23.36 45.10
CA LYS A 32 -1.99 -22.30 46.10
C LYS A 32 -0.50 -21.94 46.38
N LYS A 33 0.00 -20.81 45.84
CA LYS A 33 0.67 -19.61 46.48
C LYS A 33 1.49 -18.78 45.43
N PRO A 34 2.06 -17.59 45.76
CA PRO A 34 1.46 -16.25 45.77
C PRO A 34 1.95 -15.32 44.63
N ARG A 35 1.23 -14.19 44.43
CA ARG A 35 1.61 -12.95 43.67
C ARG A 35 2.72 -13.09 42.62
N GLY A 36 2.31 -13.21 41.35
CA GLY A 36 3.19 -13.07 40.19
C GLY A 36 2.55 -12.19 39.12
N TYR A 37 3.12 -11.00 38.95
CA TYR A 37 3.10 -10.11 37.78
C TYR A 37 2.05 -10.38 36.70
N CYS A 38 0.98 -9.59 36.72
CA CYS A 38 0.23 -9.27 35.51
C CYS A 38 1.12 -8.34 34.68
N SER A 39 1.95 -8.90 33.79
CA SER A 39 2.63 -8.09 32.78
C SER A 39 1.56 -7.51 31.88
N ILE A 40 1.40 -6.19 31.95
CA ILE A 40 0.64 -5.42 30.97
C ILE A 40 1.31 -5.71 29.63
N ALA A 41 0.59 -6.41 28.74
CA ALA A 41 0.97 -6.47 27.33
C ALA A 41 1.00 -5.03 26.82
N HIS A 42 2.19 -4.45 26.75
CA HIS A 42 2.39 -3.19 26.04
C HIS A 42 2.10 -3.50 24.57
N LEU A 43 1.01 -2.94 24.04
CA LEU A 43 0.83 -2.79 22.60
C LEU A 43 2.05 -2.03 22.07
N MET A 44 2.96 -2.73 21.42
CA MET A 44 4.07 -2.11 20.71
C MET A 44 3.55 -1.66 19.35
N SER A 45 3.09 -0.41 19.28
CA SER A 45 2.81 0.23 17.99
C SER A 45 4.13 0.68 17.38
N LEU A 46 4.38 0.31 16.12
CA LEU A 46 5.53 0.80 15.34
C LEU A 46 5.04 1.92 14.42
N PHE A 47 5.74 3.06 14.44
CA PHE A 47 5.43 4.22 13.61
C PHE A 47 6.50 4.42 12.54
N PHE A 48 6.07 4.55 11.29
CA PHE A 48 6.94 4.77 10.15
C PHE A 48 6.69 6.14 9.54
N LEU A 49 7.76 6.74 9.02
CA LEU A 49 7.64 7.86 8.09
C LEU A 49 7.74 7.31 6.68
N SER A 50 6.74 7.56 5.83
CA SER A 50 6.85 7.27 4.40
C SER A 50 7.38 8.49 3.63
N THR A 51 8.19 8.24 2.61
CA THR A 51 8.67 9.27 1.68
C THR A 51 8.37 8.82 0.26
N GLY A 52 7.71 9.69 -0.50
CA GLY A 52 7.34 9.43 -1.89
C GLY A 52 5.85 9.57 -2.13
N GLY A 53 5.27 8.57 -2.79
CA GLY A 53 3.89 8.56 -3.23
C GLY A 53 3.70 9.24 -4.59
N TRP A 54 2.55 8.96 -5.20
CA TRP A 54 2.17 9.47 -6.53
C TRP A 54 2.43 10.96 -6.75
N SER A 55 2.09 11.82 -5.77
CA SER A 55 2.24 13.29 -5.88
C SER A 55 3.71 13.74 -5.85
N PHE A 56 4.60 12.98 -5.23
CA PHE A 56 6.02 13.30 -5.14
C PHE A 56 6.74 13.12 -6.48
N GLY A 57 6.22 12.20 -7.30
CA GLY A 57 6.77 11.83 -8.61
C GLY A 57 8.15 11.17 -8.51
N THR A 58 8.80 10.98 -9.65
CA THR A 58 10.04 10.18 -9.72
C THR A 58 11.32 11.01 -9.72
N GLN A 59 11.27 12.28 -10.13
CA GLN A 59 12.49 13.04 -10.43
C GLN A 59 13.37 13.26 -9.20
N LYS A 60 12.76 13.49 -8.03
CA LYS A 60 13.50 13.68 -6.78
C LYS A 60 14.21 12.40 -6.34
N PHE A 61 13.57 11.24 -6.49
CA PHE A 61 14.20 9.95 -6.25
C PHE A 61 15.33 9.65 -7.23
N LYS A 62 15.16 9.97 -8.51
CA LYS A 62 16.22 9.81 -9.52
C LYS A 62 17.47 10.60 -9.12
N VAL A 63 17.32 11.88 -8.78
CA VAL A 63 18.45 12.73 -8.37
C VAL A 63 19.08 12.23 -7.07
N MET A 64 18.27 11.88 -6.07
CA MET A 64 18.77 11.41 -4.77
C MET A 64 19.51 10.08 -4.88
N SER A 65 19.00 9.13 -5.66
CA SER A 65 19.57 7.78 -5.80
C SER A 65 20.77 7.69 -6.75
N ALA A 66 20.94 8.66 -7.65
CA ALA A 66 21.92 8.61 -8.76
C ALA A 66 23.38 8.43 -8.34
N THR A 67 23.81 9.03 -7.22
CA THR A 67 25.22 8.99 -6.79
C THR A 67 25.34 8.54 -5.35
N ARG A 68 26.49 7.98 -4.97
CA ARG A 68 26.77 7.65 -3.57
C ARG A 68 26.69 8.89 -2.68
N TYR A 69 27.21 10.04 -3.13
CA TYR A 69 27.17 11.27 -2.35
C TYR A 69 25.74 11.72 -2.04
N SER A 70 24.86 11.74 -3.05
CA SER A 70 23.46 12.14 -2.87
C SER A 70 22.69 11.16 -1.98
N ARG A 71 22.92 9.84 -2.13
CA ARG A 71 22.33 8.82 -1.26
C ARG A 71 22.76 8.97 0.19
N GLN A 72 24.06 9.10 0.44
CA GLN A 72 24.60 9.28 1.78
C GLN A 72 24.10 10.57 2.42
N THR A 73 24.01 11.67 1.65
CA THR A 73 23.42 12.93 2.12
C THR A 73 21.98 12.72 2.61
N PHE A 74 21.17 11.99 1.86
CA PHE A 74 19.82 11.63 2.28
C PHE A 74 19.82 10.75 3.54
N ILE A 75 20.61 9.67 3.55
CA ILE A 75 20.69 8.72 4.67
C ILE A 75 21.07 9.42 5.99
N TYR A 76 22.15 10.20 5.99
CA TYR A 76 22.61 10.93 7.17
C TYR A 76 21.66 12.06 7.60
N SER A 77 20.79 12.54 6.70
CA SER A 77 19.71 13.46 7.08
C SER A 77 18.49 12.74 7.65
N ALA A 78 18.19 11.53 7.17
CA ALA A 78 17.01 10.76 7.53
C ALA A 78 17.12 10.17 8.95
N ILE A 79 18.27 9.60 9.31
CA ILE A 79 18.49 8.98 10.63
C ILE A 79 18.15 9.93 11.79
N PRO A 80 18.77 11.13 11.93
CA PRO A 80 18.43 12.04 13.01
C PRO A 80 16.98 12.52 12.88
N PHE A 81 16.48 12.79 11.66
CA PHE A 81 15.09 13.21 11.47
C PHE A 81 14.07 12.23 12.05
N LEU A 82 14.28 10.93 11.82
CA LEU A 82 13.44 9.84 12.34
C LEU A 82 13.58 9.70 13.85
N ARG A 83 14.82 9.69 14.36
CA ARG A 83 15.10 9.53 15.80
C ARG A 83 14.55 10.69 16.62
N ASP A 84 14.72 11.93 16.16
CA ASP A 84 14.23 13.13 16.83
C ASP A 84 12.70 13.19 16.91
N ARG A 85 12.01 12.49 16.01
CA ARG A 85 10.54 12.40 15.95
C ARG A 85 9.99 11.09 16.48
N ASN A 86 10.85 10.25 17.07
CA ASN A 86 10.47 8.97 17.65
C ASN A 86 9.76 8.03 16.66
N PHE A 87 10.20 8.04 15.40
CA PHE A 87 9.80 7.02 14.42
C PHE A 87 10.63 5.75 14.60
N ASP A 88 10.01 4.61 14.34
CA ASP A 88 10.60 3.28 14.39
C ASP A 88 11.18 2.84 13.04
N GLY A 89 10.88 3.54 11.95
CA GLY A 89 11.38 3.18 10.63
C GLY A 89 11.05 4.17 9.51
N LEU A 90 11.57 3.84 8.34
CA LEU A 90 11.39 4.56 7.08
C LEU A 90 10.72 3.64 6.06
N ASP A 91 9.68 4.15 5.41
CA ASP A 91 9.02 3.51 4.27
C ASP A 91 9.35 4.29 2.99
N LEU A 92 9.87 3.61 1.97
CA LEU A 92 10.14 4.22 0.66
C LEU A 92 9.01 3.92 -0.33
N ASP A 93 8.36 4.98 -0.80
CA ASP A 93 7.26 4.91 -1.78
C ASP A 93 7.67 5.59 -3.09
N TRP A 94 8.72 5.08 -3.75
CA TRP A 94 9.11 5.56 -5.07
C TRP A 94 8.20 4.93 -6.13
N GLU A 95 7.31 5.74 -6.71
CA GLU A 95 6.36 5.31 -7.74
C GLU A 95 6.71 5.83 -9.16
N TYR A 96 7.46 5.13 -10.01
CA TYR A 96 8.24 3.91 -9.77
C TYR A 96 9.66 4.08 -10.31
N PRO A 97 10.67 3.35 -9.76
CA PRO A 97 11.95 3.21 -10.44
C PRO A 97 11.73 2.61 -11.82
N LYS A 98 12.35 3.18 -12.86
CA LYS A 98 12.17 2.72 -14.25
C LYS A 98 13.47 2.76 -15.04
N GLY A 99 13.80 1.63 -15.66
CA GLY A 99 14.99 1.47 -16.48
C GLY A 99 16.18 0.93 -15.68
N SER A 100 17.27 0.62 -16.39
CA SER A 100 18.44 -0.05 -15.81
C SER A 100 19.10 0.74 -14.68
N ASP A 101 19.13 2.06 -14.80
CA ASP A 101 19.85 2.92 -13.85
C ASP A 101 19.05 3.07 -12.56
N ASP A 102 17.76 3.39 -12.65
CA ASP A 102 16.87 3.46 -11.48
C ASP A 102 16.82 2.11 -10.75
N LYS A 103 16.73 0.99 -11.48
CA LYS A 103 16.72 -0.36 -10.89
C LYS A 103 17.98 -0.64 -10.07
N LYS A 104 19.16 -0.30 -10.58
CA LYS A 104 20.43 -0.44 -9.85
C LYS A 104 20.52 0.53 -8.68
N ASN A 105 20.16 1.79 -8.91
CA ASN A 105 20.27 2.85 -7.91
C ASN A 105 19.29 2.67 -6.75
N PHE A 106 18.12 2.10 -6.99
CA PHE A 106 17.17 1.74 -5.92
C PHE A 106 17.75 0.65 -5.01
N VAL A 107 18.37 -0.39 -5.58
CA VAL A 107 19.08 -1.41 -4.78
C VAL A 107 20.21 -0.79 -3.97
N LEU A 108 21.02 0.08 -4.56
CA LEU A 108 22.11 0.76 -3.85
C LEU A 108 21.59 1.65 -2.71
N LEU A 109 20.48 2.35 -2.91
CA LEU A 109 19.82 3.12 -1.87
C LEU A 109 19.35 2.25 -0.71
N LEU A 110 18.64 1.15 -0.99
CA LEU A 110 18.16 0.24 0.04
C LEU A 110 19.32 -0.41 0.82
N LYS A 111 20.35 -0.85 0.10
CA LYS A 111 21.57 -1.39 0.68
C LYS A 111 22.20 -0.41 1.67
N GLU A 112 22.47 0.81 1.22
CA GLU A 112 23.17 1.81 2.02
C GLU A 112 22.31 2.31 3.21
N LEU A 113 20.99 2.42 3.06
CA LEU A 113 20.07 2.70 4.17
C LEU A 113 20.12 1.59 5.22
N ARG A 114 20.03 0.33 4.78
CA ARG A 114 20.04 -0.83 5.68
C ARG A 114 21.33 -0.93 6.47
N GLU A 115 22.47 -0.78 5.80
CA GLU A 115 23.80 -0.77 6.43
C GLU A 115 23.93 0.37 7.45
N ALA A 116 23.47 1.58 7.11
CA ALA A 116 23.53 2.73 8.01
C ALA A 116 22.61 2.57 9.23
N PHE A 117 21.42 2.00 9.06
CA PHE A 117 20.52 1.70 10.17
C PHE A 117 21.09 0.63 11.09
N GLU A 118 21.74 -0.41 10.55
CA GLU A 118 22.44 -1.43 11.35
C GLU A 118 23.61 -0.84 12.15
N ALA A 119 24.41 0.02 11.53
CA ALA A 119 25.52 0.69 12.20
C ALA A 119 25.03 1.62 13.32
N GLU A 120 24.05 2.49 13.03
CA GLU A 120 23.51 3.43 14.02
C GLU A 120 22.94 2.70 15.24
N ALA A 121 22.20 1.60 15.03
CA ALA A 121 21.61 0.83 16.11
C ALA A 121 22.66 0.31 17.11
N GLN A 122 23.82 -0.13 16.59
CA GLN A 122 24.94 -0.60 17.40
C GLN A 122 25.59 0.54 18.18
N GLU A 123 25.77 1.70 17.54
CA GLU A 123 26.38 2.88 18.15
C GLU A 123 25.53 3.46 19.28
N VAL A 124 24.23 3.66 19.03
CA VAL A 124 23.32 4.30 20.01
C VAL A 124 22.67 3.30 20.97
N LYS A 125 22.90 2.00 20.77
CA LYS A 125 22.33 0.90 21.57
C LYS A 125 20.81 0.92 21.66
N LYS A 126 20.14 1.25 20.55
CA LYS A 126 18.68 1.21 20.40
C LYS A 126 18.29 0.15 19.38
N ALA A 127 17.01 -0.21 19.37
CA ALA A 127 16.47 -1.02 18.28
C ALA A 127 16.72 -0.32 16.94
N ARG A 128 17.13 -1.11 15.94
CA ARG A 128 17.41 -0.64 14.59
C ARG A 128 16.14 -0.05 13.96
N LEU A 129 16.29 1.06 13.24
CA LEU A 129 15.22 1.59 12.39
C LEU A 129 14.82 0.56 11.33
N LEU A 130 13.53 0.30 11.21
CA LEU A 130 12.99 -0.59 10.21
C LEU A 130 13.00 0.09 8.83
N LEU A 131 13.22 -0.69 7.77
CA LEU A 131 13.23 -0.21 6.40
C LEU A 131 12.22 -1.01 5.57
N THR A 132 11.25 -0.31 4.99
CA THR A 132 10.18 -0.90 4.19
C THR A 132 10.04 -0.16 2.86
N ALA A 133 9.28 -0.73 1.94
CA ALA A 133 8.91 -0.03 0.72
C ALA A 133 7.51 -0.43 0.25
N ALA A 134 6.77 0.52 -0.31
CA ALA A 134 5.58 0.29 -1.09
C ALA A 134 5.97 -0.04 -2.54
N VAL A 135 5.42 -1.13 -3.08
CA VAL A 135 5.85 -1.69 -4.37
C VAL A 135 4.68 -2.07 -5.29
N PRO A 136 4.83 -1.98 -6.62
CA PRO A 136 3.73 -2.14 -7.55
C PRO A 136 3.33 -3.59 -7.79
N VAL A 137 2.13 -3.77 -8.30
CA VAL A 137 1.58 -5.05 -8.76
C VAL A 137 1.67 -5.27 -10.28
N GLY A 138 1.87 -4.21 -11.06
CA GLY A 138 1.97 -4.28 -12.52
C GLY A 138 3.23 -5.02 -13.00
N PRO A 139 3.13 -6.10 -13.79
CA PRO A 139 4.29 -6.91 -14.21
C PRO A 139 5.39 -6.12 -14.94
N ASP A 140 5.03 -5.10 -15.71
CA ASP A 140 6.00 -4.28 -16.45
C ASP A 140 6.73 -3.30 -15.54
N ASN A 141 6.05 -2.75 -14.53
CA ASN A 141 6.67 -1.90 -13.52
C ASN A 141 7.68 -2.71 -12.69
N VAL A 142 7.29 -3.92 -12.26
CA VAL A 142 8.18 -4.81 -11.49
C VAL A 142 9.41 -5.19 -12.31
N ARG A 143 9.22 -5.66 -13.56
CA ARG A 143 10.33 -6.04 -14.45
C ARG A 143 11.27 -4.87 -14.75
N GLY A 144 10.71 -3.70 -15.01
CA GLY A 144 11.46 -2.50 -15.39
C GLY A 144 12.19 -1.79 -14.25
N GLY A 145 11.74 -1.96 -13.01
CA GLY A 145 12.20 -1.16 -11.86
C GLY A 145 12.85 -1.93 -10.71
N TYR A 146 12.57 -3.22 -10.58
CA TYR A 146 12.88 -3.95 -9.34
C TYR A 146 13.78 -5.16 -9.58
N ASP A 147 14.90 -5.19 -8.86
CA ASP A 147 15.70 -6.40 -8.66
C ASP A 147 15.18 -7.09 -7.39
N VAL A 148 14.13 -7.89 -7.55
CA VAL A 148 13.32 -8.40 -6.43
C VAL A 148 14.16 -9.14 -5.37
N PRO A 149 15.10 -10.05 -5.71
CA PRO A 149 15.93 -10.71 -4.70
C PRO A 149 16.78 -9.72 -3.89
N ALA A 150 17.38 -8.72 -4.55
CA ALA A 150 18.22 -7.73 -3.88
C ALA A 150 17.38 -6.73 -3.05
N VAL A 151 16.22 -6.32 -3.56
CA VAL A 151 15.28 -5.47 -2.82
C VAL A 151 14.80 -6.19 -1.56
N ALA A 152 14.40 -7.46 -1.68
CA ALA A 152 13.87 -8.24 -0.57
C ALA A 152 14.92 -8.58 0.51
N SER A 153 16.21 -8.60 0.18
CA SER A 153 17.27 -8.86 1.16
C SER A 153 17.49 -7.67 2.11
N TYR A 154 17.37 -6.44 1.63
CA TYR A 154 17.61 -5.23 2.43
C TYR A 154 16.38 -4.74 3.20
N LEU A 155 15.17 -4.96 2.67
CA LEU A 155 13.93 -4.57 3.34
C LEU A 155 13.58 -5.51 4.51
N ASP A 156 12.97 -4.96 5.56
CA ASP A 156 12.40 -5.74 6.66
C ASP A 156 11.10 -6.42 6.22
N PHE A 157 10.21 -5.68 5.58
CA PHE A 157 9.04 -6.19 4.86
C PHE A 157 8.68 -5.28 3.68
N ILE A 158 7.81 -5.78 2.81
CA ILE A 158 7.46 -5.23 1.51
C ILE A 158 5.95 -5.01 1.49
N ASN A 159 5.52 -3.75 1.37
CA ASN A 159 4.12 -3.37 1.27
C ASN A 159 3.68 -3.48 -0.20
N LEU A 160 3.06 -4.60 -0.56
CA LEU A 160 2.57 -4.82 -1.93
C LEU A 160 1.29 -4.01 -2.15
N MET A 161 1.31 -3.04 -3.06
CA MET A 161 0.17 -2.17 -3.36
C MET A 161 -0.89 -2.89 -4.19
N ALA A 162 -1.57 -3.85 -3.57
CA ALA A 162 -2.52 -4.77 -4.20
C ALA A 162 -3.90 -4.13 -4.43
N TYR A 163 -3.88 -2.99 -5.11
CA TYR A 163 -5.00 -2.14 -5.49
C TYR A 163 -4.62 -1.33 -6.72
N ASP A 164 -5.54 -0.50 -7.22
CA ASP A 164 -5.37 0.27 -8.46
C ASP A 164 -5.05 -0.61 -9.68
N PHE A 165 -5.59 -1.84 -9.70
CA PHE A 165 -5.51 -2.70 -10.87
C PHE A 165 -6.30 -2.13 -12.05
N HIS A 166 -7.46 -1.55 -11.76
CA HIS A 166 -8.36 -0.93 -12.74
C HIS A 166 -8.88 0.41 -12.23
N GLY A 167 -9.21 1.31 -13.16
CA GLY A 167 -9.71 2.64 -12.82
C GLY A 167 -10.00 3.51 -14.04
N LYS A 168 -10.32 4.78 -13.80
CA LYS A 168 -10.79 5.75 -14.83
C LYS A 168 -9.85 5.98 -16.02
N TRP A 169 -8.61 5.47 -15.96
CA TRP A 169 -7.67 5.50 -17.07
C TRP A 169 -7.98 4.45 -18.16
N GLU A 170 -8.88 3.52 -17.89
CA GLU A 170 -9.39 2.52 -18.83
C GLU A 170 -10.75 2.95 -19.43
N ARG A 171 -11.16 2.29 -20.52
CA ARG A 171 -12.44 2.53 -21.22
C ARG A 171 -13.55 1.56 -20.81
N GLU A 172 -13.25 0.67 -19.89
CA GLU A 172 -14.16 -0.36 -19.41
C GLU A 172 -14.10 -0.41 -17.89
N THR A 173 -15.20 -0.78 -17.25
CA THR A 173 -15.22 -0.99 -15.80
C THR A 173 -14.31 -2.14 -15.41
N GLY A 174 -13.59 -2.00 -14.31
CA GLY A 174 -12.84 -3.07 -13.68
C GLY A 174 -12.75 -2.83 -12.18
N HIS A 175 -12.65 -3.90 -11.41
CA HIS A 175 -12.60 -3.82 -9.94
C HIS A 175 -11.25 -3.25 -9.47
N ASN A 176 -11.24 -2.44 -8.41
CA ASN A 176 -10.03 -1.81 -7.86
C ASN A 176 -8.95 -2.84 -7.42
N ALA A 177 -9.37 -3.85 -6.64
CA ALA A 177 -8.51 -4.89 -6.08
C ALA A 177 -9.13 -6.31 -6.17
N PRO A 178 -9.26 -6.88 -7.39
CA PRO A 178 -9.84 -8.21 -7.55
C PRO A 178 -8.88 -9.27 -6.99
N LEU A 179 -9.36 -10.14 -6.09
CA LEU A 179 -8.55 -11.25 -5.57
C LEU A 179 -8.09 -12.17 -6.71
N TYR A 180 -9.02 -12.49 -7.62
CA TYR A 180 -8.80 -13.24 -8.85
C TYR A 180 -9.38 -12.47 -10.03
N ALA A 181 -8.73 -12.54 -11.18
CA ALA A 181 -9.21 -11.89 -12.39
C ALA A 181 -10.51 -12.57 -12.92
N PRO A 182 -11.47 -11.80 -13.47
CA PRO A 182 -12.67 -12.36 -14.06
C PRO A 182 -12.35 -13.20 -15.31
N SER A 183 -13.18 -14.21 -15.60
CA SER A 183 -12.99 -15.10 -16.76
C SER A 183 -13.11 -14.38 -18.11
N THR A 184 -13.76 -13.21 -18.12
CA THR A 184 -13.94 -12.33 -19.29
C THR A 184 -12.69 -11.52 -19.62
N ASP A 185 -11.66 -11.54 -18.77
CA ASP A 185 -10.42 -10.83 -19.04
C ASP A 185 -9.59 -11.51 -20.13
N SER A 186 -8.89 -10.68 -20.92
CA SER A 186 -7.84 -11.16 -21.80
C SER A 186 -6.70 -11.79 -20.99
N GLU A 187 -5.89 -12.65 -21.62
CA GLU A 187 -4.73 -13.26 -20.97
C GLU A 187 -3.75 -12.23 -20.39
N TRP A 188 -3.66 -11.04 -21.00
CA TRP A 188 -2.91 -9.93 -20.43
C TRP A 188 -3.56 -9.40 -19.14
N ARG A 189 -4.86 -9.06 -19.16
CA ARG A 189 -5.58 -8.53 -17.99
C ARG A 189 -5.68 -9.54 -16.85
N LYS A 190 -5.64 -10.85 -17.11
CA LYS A 190 -5.61 -11.88 -16.06
C LYS A 190 -4.42 -11.77 -15.10
N GLN A 191 -3.36 -11.07 -15.48
CA GLN A 191 -2.23 -10.76 -14.59
C GLN A 191 -2.57 -9.68 -13.55
N LEU A 192 -3.66 -8.94 -13.74
CA LEU A 192 -4.09 -7.82 -12.89
C LEU A 192 -5.03 -8.31 -11.78
N SER A 193 -4.50 -9.15 -10.89
CA SER A 193 -5.19 -9.60 -9.68
C SER A 193 -4.23 -9.70 -8.49
N VAL A 194 -4.78 -9.65 -7.27
CA VAL A 194 -4.00 -9.76 -6.02
C VAL A 194 -3.24 -11.08 -5.98
N ASP A 195 -3.90 -12.19 -6.32
CA ASP A 195 -3.29 -13.53 -6.34
C ASP A 195 -2.10 -13.58 -7.31
N HIS A 196 -2.28 -13.13 -8.56
CA HIS A 196 -1.22 -13.14 -9.54
C HIS A 196 -0.04 -12.27 -9.13
N ALA A 197 -0.31 -11.05 -8.63
CA ALA A 197 0.72 -10.11 -8.24
C ALA A 197 1.56 -10.63 -7.05
N ALA A 198 0.92 -11.16 -6.01
CA ALA A 198 1.63 -11.73 -4.87
C ALA A 198 2.49 -12.94 -5.30
N ASN A 199 1.92 -13.85 -6.11
CA ASN A 199 2.65 -15.00 -6.62
C ASN A 199 3.81 -14.60 -7.57
N MET A 200 3.65 -13.52 -8.34
CA MET A 200 4.72 -12.96 -9.17
C MET A 200 5.89 -12.49 -8.32
N TRP A 201 5.65 -11.72 -7.26
CA TRP A 201 6.72 -11.27 -6.35
C TRP A 201 7.46 -12.45 -5.71
N VAL A 202 6.73 -13.48 -5.26
CA VAL A 202 7.33 -14.72 -4.73
C VAL A 202 8.17 -15.43 -5.79
N LYS A 203 7.63 -15.60 -7.00
CA LYS A 203 8.33 -16.24 -8.13
C LYS A 203 9.60 -15.48 -8.53
N MET A 204 9.62 -14.16 -8.34
CA MET A 204 10.77 -13.31 -8.60
C MET A 204 11.78 -13.27 -7.44
N GLY A 205 11.51 -13.93 -6.32
CA GLY A 205 12.47 -14.14 -5.23
C GLY A 205 12.16 -13.43 -3.92
N ALA A 206 10.98 -12.81 -3.77
CA ALA A 206 10.58 -12.24 -2.47
C ALA A 206 10.16 -13.34 -1.49
N PRO A 207 10.70 -13.37 -0.24
CA PRO A 207 10.21 -14.26 0.80
C PRO A 207 8.75 -13.97 1.15
N LYS A 208 7.93 -15.02 1.32
CA LYS A 208 6.49 -14.88 1.60
C LYS A 208 6.22 -14.15 2.91
N ASP A 209 7.03 -14.39 3.93
CA ASP A 209 6.94 -13.78 5.26
C ASP A 209 7.28 -12.29 5.27
N LYS A 210 7.92 -11.78 4.21
CA LYS A 210 8.17 -10.34 4.02
C LYS A 210 7.09 -9.63 3.23
N LEU A 211 6.17 -10.33 2.57
CA LEU A 211 5.13 -9.69 1.76
C LEU A 211 3.91 -9.34 2.61
N VAL A 212 3.64 -8.04 2.73
CA VAL A 212 2.43 -7.50 3.34
C VAL A 212 1.47 -7.11 2.21
N ILE A 213 0.30 -7.76 2.15
CA ILE A 213 -0.67 -7.54 1.08
C ILE A 213 -1.52 -6.30 1.39
N GLY A 214 -1.44 -5.30 0.52
CA GLY A 214 -2.23 -4.07 0.64
C GLY A 214 -3.72 -4.32 0.47
N MET A 215 -4.53 -3.69 1.31
CA MET A 215 -5.99 -3.81 1.31
C MET A 215 -6.60 -2.40 1.23
N PRO A 216 -7.21 -2.01 0.10
CA PRO A 216 -7.72 -0.66 -0.06
C PRO A 216 -9.02 -0.46 0.73
N THR A 217 -9.10 0.63 1.51
CA THR A 217 -10.35 1.10 2.13
C THR A 217 -11.05 2.13 1.23
N TYR A 218 -10.95 1.96 -0.08
CA TYR A 218 -11.52 2.81 -1.11
C TYR A 218 -11.82 1.99 -2.38
N GLY A 219 -12.71 2.53 -3.22
CA GLY A 219 -13.04 1.99 -4.53
C GLY A 219 -12.67 2.95 -5.65
N ARG A 220 -12.46 2.40 -6.85
CA ARG A 220 -12.37 3.15 -8.11
C ARG A 220 -13.73 3.13 -8.78
N THR A 221 -14.16 4.26 -9.33
CA THR A 221 -15.51 4.41 -9.86
C THR A 221 -15.51 4.81 -11.34
N PHE A 222 -16.58 4.45 -12.03
CA PHE A 222 -16.77 4.71 -13.46
C PHE A 222 -18.13 5.36 -13.72
N THR A 223 -18.24 6.08 -14.83
CA THR A 223 -19.53 6.46 -15.42
C THR A 223 -19.79 5.55 -16.60
N LEU A 224 -20.82 4.70 -16.52
CA LEU A 224 -21.19 3.77 -17.59
C LEU A 224 -21.56 4.52 -18.88
N SER A 225 -21.16 3.99 -20.02
CA SER A 225 -21.60 4.52 -21.33
C SER A 225 -23.08 4.21 -21.61
N ASN A 226 -23.57 3.08 -21.10
CA ASN A 226 -24.98 2.71 -21.09
C ASN A 226 -25.32 2.16 -19.68
N PRO A 227 -26.23 2.79 -18.92
CA PRO A 227 -26.65 2.31 -17.60
C PRO A 227 -27.23 0.88 -17.58
N GLU A 228 -27.72 0.37 -18.71
CA GLU A 228 -28.23 -1.00 -18.80
C GLU A 228 -27.10 -2.05 -18.89
N VAL A 229 -25.85 -1.62 -19.12
CA VAL A 229 -24.67 -2.48 -19.22
C VAL A 229 -23.76 -2.17 -18.03
N PHE A 230 -23.99 -2.87 -16.92
CA PHE A 230 -23.40 -2.57 -15.60
C PHE A 230 -22.56 -3.73 -15.03
N ARG A 231 -22.12 -4.68 -15.87
CA ARG A 231 -21.25 -5.81 -15.43
C ARG A 231 -19.78 -5.40 -15.49
N VAL A 232 -18.91 -6.18 -14.84
CA VAL A 232 -17.46 -6.05 -15.01
C VAL A 232 -17.11 -6.09 -16.51
N ASN A 233 -16.13 -5.29 -16.92
CA ASN A 233 -15.75 -5.04 -18.32
C ASN A 233 -16.84 -4.36 -19.19
N ALA A 234 -17.85 -3.71 -18.58
CA ALA A 234 -18.77 -2.87 -19.31
C ALA A 234 -18.10 -1.59 -19.84
N PRO A 235 -18.51 -1.06 -21.01
CA PRO A 235 -18.00 0.21 -21.53
C PRO A 235 -18.26 1.38 -20.58
N ALA A 236 -17.23 2.19 -20.34
CA ALA A 236 -17.28 3.38 -19.49
C ALA A 236 -16.88 4.64 -20.28
N SER A 237 -17.51 5.76 -19.94
CA SER A 237 -17.23 7.08 -20.53
C SER A 237 -16.16 7.86 -19.77
N GLY A 238 -15.80 7.41 -18.56
CA GLY A 238 -14.78 8.01 -17.71
C GLY A 238 -14.94 7.61 -16.25
N GLY A 239 -14.30 8.36 -15.35
CA GLY A 239 -14.44 8.17 -13.91
C GLY A 239 -15.85 8.49 -13.42
N GLY A 240 -16.25 7.85 -12.32
CA GLY A 240 -17.49 8.20 -11.61
C GLY A 240 -17.44 9.61 -11.03
N LYS A 241 -18.59 10.14 -10.62
CA LYS A 241 -18.66 11.44 -9.95
C LYS A 241 -17.80 11.44 -8.68
N ALA A 242 -17.23 12.59 -8.37
CA ALA A 242 -16.46 12.79 -7.16
C ALA A 242 -17.37 12.61 -5.92
N GLY A 243 -16.86 11.95 -4.89
CA GLY A 243 -17.53 11.88 -3.59
C GLY A 243 -17.53 13.24 -2.87
N ASP A 244 -18.50 13.45 -1.99
CA ASP A 244 -18.68 14.70 -1.25
C ASP A 244 -17.49 15.03 -0.34
N TYR A 245 -16.79 13.99 0.14
CA TYR A 245 -15.70 14.12 1.10
C TYR A 245 -14.34 13.98 0.42
N THR A 246 -14.16 12.97 -0.43
CA THR A 246 -12.88 12.72 -1.11
C THR A 246 -12.63 13.66 -2.27
N LYS A 247 -13.69 14.18 -2.91
CA LYS A 247 -13.64 15.21 -3.95
C LYS A 247 -12.76 14.87 -5.16
N GLU A 248 -12.61 13.58 -5.46
CA GLU A 248 -11.90 13.10 -6.65
C GLU A 248 -12.82 12.25 -7.53
N GLY A 249 -13.01 12.65 -8.79
CA GLY A 249 -13.76 11.83 -9.76
C GLY A 249 -13.04 10.52 -10.05
N GLY A 250 -13.78 9.41 -10.04
CA GLY A 250 -13.24 8.06 -10.19
C GLY A 250 -12.68 7.43 -8.91
N PHE A 251 -12.93 8.03 -7.75
CA PHE A 251 -12.48 7.54 -6.44
C PHE A 251 -13.60 7.75 -5.40
N LEU A 252 -13.79 6.76 -4.52
CA LEU A 252 -14.65 6.90 -3.33
C LEU A 252 -14.02 6.19 -2.14
N ALA A 253 -14.03 6.81 -0.96
CA ALA A 253 -13.69 6.13 0.27
C ALA A 253 -14.76 5.08 0.63
N TYR A 254 -14.39 4.05 1.40
CA TYR A 254 -15.31 2.99 1.82
C TYR A 254 -16.60 3.52 2.47
N TYR A 255 -16.51 4.59 3.26
CA TYR A 255 -17.70 5.19 3.87
C TYR A 255 -18.61 5.91 2.87
N GLU A 256 -18.05 6.48 1.78
CA GLU A 256 -18.83 7.10 0.69
C GLU A 256 -19.56 6.04 -0.14
N VAL A 257 -18.90 4.89 -0.37
CA VAL A 257 -19.51 3.69 -0.95
C VAL A 257 -20.71 3.24 -0.10
N ARG A 258 -20.53 3.14 1.22
CA ARG A 258 -21.59 2.73 2.16
C ARG A 258 -22.77 3.71 2.17
N LEU A 259 -22.51 5.02 2.13
CA LEU A 259 -23.56 6.04 2.06
C LEU A 259 -24.39 5.89 0.77
N SER A 260 -23.72 5.67 -0.36
CA SER A 260 -24.37 5.47 -1.66
C SER A 260 -25.30 4.25 -1.66
N LEU A 261 -24.86 3.13 -1.08
CA LEU A 261 -25.69 1.93 -0.93
C LEU A 261 -26.90 2.13 -0.02
N SER A 262 -26.73 2.90 1.06
CA SER A 262 -27.80 3.16 2.03
C SER A 262 -28.92 4.03 1.43
N LEU A 263 -28.54 4.99 0.57
CA LEU A 263 -29.50 5.82 -0.16
C LEU A 263 -30.34 4.97 -1.12
N VAL A 264 -29.73 4.05 -1.86
CA VAL A 264 -30.44 3.16 -2.81
C VAL A 264 -31.48 2.28 -2.10
N VAL A 265 -31.16 1.72 -0.93
CA VAL A 265 -32.09 0.86 -0.17
C VAL A 265 -33.31 1.66 0.33
N CYS A 266 -33.11 2.90 0.77
CA CYS A 266 -34.23 3.77 1.18
C CYS A 266 -35.18 4.08 0.02
N TYR A 267 -34.65 4.30 -1.19
CA TYR A 267 -35.48 4.56 -2.38
C TYR A 267 -36.25 3.33 -2.86
N MET A 268 -35.68 2.11 -2.74
CA MET A 268 -36.41 0.88 -3.10
C MET A 268 -37.46 0.46 -2.06
N GLY A 269 -37.36 0.94 -0.81
CA GLY A 269 -38.33 0.68 0.25
C GLY A 269 -39.61 1.53 0.18
N HIS A 270 -39.57 2.67 -0.50
CA HIS A 270 -40.72 3.56 -0.71
C HIS A 270 -41.17 3.48 -2.17
N GLY A 271 -42.03 2.51 -2.47
CA GLY A 271 -42.61 2.33 -3.80
C GLY A 271 -43.53 3.48 -4.20
N SER A 272 -42.98 4.56 -4.76
CA SER A 272 -43.66 5.48 -5.69
C SER A 272 -42.79 6.67 -6.11
N LEU A 273 -42.75 6.89 -7.43
CA LEU A 273 -42.49 8.13 -8.18
C LEU A 273 -41.06 8.42 -8.68
N GLU A 274 -41.07 9.00 -9.88
CA GLU A 274 -40.05 9.11 -10.93
C GLU A 274 -38.63 9.56 -10.50
N PRO A 275 -37.59 9.16 -11.26
CA PRO A 275 -36.21 9.44 -10.91
C PRO A 275 -35.88 10.92 -11.13
N PRO A 276 -35.47 11.69 -10.11
CA PRO A 276 -34.54 12.78 -10.39
C PRO A 276 -33.24 12.11 -10.85
N GLY A 277 -32.65 12.59 -11.95
CA GLY A 277 -31.50 12.00 -12.66
C GLY A 277 -30.23 11.76 -11.82
N ILE A 278 -30.29 10.79 -10.92
CA ILE A 278 -29.18 10.21 -10.20
C ILE A 278 -28.71 9.05 -11.07
N VAL A 279 -27.78 9.38 -11.97
CA VAL A 279 -26.95 8.41 -12.69
C VAL A 279 -26.50 7.37 -11.67
N THR A 280 -26.88 6.12 -11.92
CA THR A 280 -26.52 4.96 -11.12
C THR A 280 -25.01 4.97 -10.93
N THR A 281 -24.58 5.25 -9.70
CA THR A 281 -23.21 4.96 -9.27
C THR A 281 -23.16 3.48 -8.97
N ASP A 282 -23.08 2.66 -10.02
CA ASP A 282 -22.89 1.23 -9.89
C ASP A 282 -21.44 0.98 -9.48
N ILE A 283 -21.28 0.55 -8.24
CA ILE A 283 -20.00 0.20 -7.63
C ILE A 283 -19.80 -1.28 -7.93
N LEU A 284 -18.88 -1.58 -8.85
CA LEU A 284 -18.39 -2.93 -9.12
C LEU A 284 -17.01 -3.14 -8.51
#